data_AF-A0A444V6R0-F1
#
_entry.id   AF-A0A444V6R0-F1
#
_cell.length_a   1.000
_cell.length_b   1.000
_cell.length_c   1.000
_cell.angle_alpha   90.00
_cell.angle_beta   90.00
_cell.angle_gamma   90.00
#
_symmetry.space_group_name_H-M   'P 1'
#
loop_
_entity.id
_entity.type
_entity.pdbx_description
1 polymer ?
#
loop_
_entity_poly.entity_id
_entity_poly.type
_entity_poly.pdbx_seq_one_letter_code
_entity_poly.pdbx_strand_id
1 'polypeptide(L)'
;MADKTFFSLGGLQQPGPHNFYSRPHFVSTVEVYDTELGIWNKPTRTPCMREKRADFVSGYLGGRVIAVGGLGNQPSPLASVESYNPVKRRWEYVAPMPSPRSSCAGLQTERLLFLIGGVAQGPSDAVEALCVQESV
;
A
#
# COMPACT_ATOMS: atom_id res chain seq x y z
N MET A 1 -0.70 -19.16 -9.15
CA MET A 1 -0.19 -19.63 -7.83
C MET A 1 -0.21 -18.49 -6.81
N ALA A 2 -1.27 -17.65 -6.83
CA ALA A 2 -1.44 -16.49 -5.95
C ALA A 2 -2.67 -16.65 -5.03
N ASP A 3 -3.26 -17.85 -4.96
CA ASP A 3 -4.70 -17.95 -4.68
C ASP A 3 -5.03 -18.24 -3.20
N LYS A 4 -4.08 -18.08 -2.27
CA LYS A 4 -4.25 -18.61 -0.90
C LYS A 4 -3.68 -17.71 0.21
N THR A 5 -3.54 -16.42 -0.07
CA THR A 5 -2.90 -15.52 0.88
C THR A 5 -3.53 -14.15 0.85
N PHE A 6 -3.98 -13.67 2.01
CA PHE A 6 -4.41 -12.28 2.17
C PHE A 6 -3.31 -11.45 2.80
N PHE A 7 -3.15 -10.22 2.32
CA PHE A 7 -2.22 -9.25 2.87
C PHE A 7 -2.99 -8.14 3.55
N SER A 8 -2.66 -7.88 4.81
CA SER A 8 -3.03 -6.64 5.52
C SER A 8 -1.81 -5.73 5.52
N LEU A 9 -1.99 -4.48 5.10
CA LEU A 9 -0.89 -3.56 4.77
C LEU A 9 -1.09 -2.22 5.48
N GLY A 10 -0.03 -1.74 6.13
CA GLY A 10 0.05 -0.37 6.63
C GLY A 10 -1.07 0.00 7.61
N GLY A 11 -1.55 1.24 7.48
CA GLY A 11 -2.63 1.80 8.29
C GLY A 11 -2.16 2.83 9.31
N LEU A 12 -3.12 3.33 10.07
CA LEU A 12 -2.90 4.26 11.19
C LEU A 12 -3.02 3.48 12.50
N GLN A 13 -1.92 3.33 13.22
CA GLN A 13 -1.94 2.69 14.52
C GLN A 13 -2.32 3.71 15.60
N GLN A 14 -3.41 3.42 16.30
CA GLN A 14 -3.84 4.18 17.46
C GLN A 14 -3.05 3.75 18.72
N PRO A 15 -2.85 4.65 19.69
CA PRO A 15 -2.23 4.31 20.96
C PRO A 15 -3.04 3.24 21.68
N GLY A 16 -2.38 2.17 22.10
CA GLY A 16 -3.01 1.12 22.88
C GLY A 16 -3.27 1.53 24.32
N PRO A 17 -4.10 0.79 25.06
CA PRO A 17 -4.43 1.07 26.45
C PRO A 17 -3.20 1.12 27.38
N HIS A 18 -2.12 0.40 27.03
CA HIS A 18 -0.86 0.37 27.79
C HIS A 18 0.16 1.43 27.37
N ASN A 19 -0.12 2.24 26.34
CA ASN A 19 0.82 3.23 25.85
C ASN A 19 0.11 4.52 25.42
N PHE A 20 -0.77 5.01 26.30
CA PHE A 20 -1.72 6.12 26.07
C PHE A 20 -1.06 7.44 25.66
N TYR A 21 0.20 7.67 26.04
CA TYR A 21 0.96 8.88 25.71
C TYR A 21 1.56 8.86 24.30
N SER A 22 1.53 7.71 23.61
CA SER A 22 1.99 7.63 22.22
C SER A 22 1.04 8.42 21.33
N ARG A 23 1.56 9.08 20.29
CA ARG A 23 0.71 9.69 19.26
C ARG A 23 0.28 8.64 18.23
N PRO A 24 -0.90 8.78 17.61
CA PRO A 24 -1.24 8.01 16.42
C PRO A 24 -0.13 8.15 15.38
N HIS A 25 0.23 7.05 14.75
CA HIS A 25 1.30 7.06 13.74
C HIS A 25 1.02 6.05 12.64
N PHE A 26 1.44 6.40 11.43
CA PHE A 26 1.38 5.48 10.31
C PHE A 26 2.36 4.33 10.52
N VAL A 27 1.98 3.17 10.01
CA VAL A 27 2.81 1.95 10.07
C VAL A 27 3.11 1.45 8.67
N SER A 28 4.21 0.70 8.55
CA SER A 28 4.61 0.00 7.34
C SER A 28 4.47 -1.52 7.49
N THR A 29 3.78 -1.95 8.55
CA THR A 29 3.58 -3.35 8.89
C THR A 29 2.82 -4.05 7.79
N VAL A 30 3.23 -5.30 7.54
CA VAL A 30 2.56 -6.20 6.60
C VAL A 30 2.27 -7.48 7.33
N GLU A 31 1.02 -7.88 7.35
CA GLU A 31 0.57 -9.14 7.93
C GLU A 31 0.03 -10.02 6.82
N VAL A 32 0.29 -11.31 6.94
CA VAL A 32 -0.01 -12.28 5.90
C VAL A 32 -0.91 -13.35 6.51
N TYR A 33 -2.14 -13.44 6.03
CA TYR A 33 -3.07 -14.47 6.43
C TYR A 33 -2.94 -15.67 5.49
N ASP A 34 -2.61 -16.82 6.07
CA ASP A 34 -2.65 -18.10 5.38
C ASP A 34 -4.08 -18.63 5.41
N THR A 35 -4.70 -18.75 4.24
CA THR A 35 -6.11 -19.17 4.14
C THR A 35 -6.31 -20.66 4.37
N GLU A 36 -5.27 -21.48 4.21
CA GLU A 36 -5.36 -22.92 4.44
C GLU A 36 -5.27 -23.23 5.93
N LEU A 37 -4.33 -22.58 6.61
CA LEU A 37 -4.12 -22.74 8.05
C LEU A 37 -5.08 -21.88 8.88
N GLY A 38 -5.68 -20.87 8.27
CA GLY A 38 -6.61 -19.95 8.92
C GLY A 38 -5.93 -19.03 9.94
N ILE A 39 -4.64 -18.73 9.76
CA ILE A 39 -3.84 -17.97 10.74
C ILE A 39 -3.20 -16.72 10.13
N TRP A 40 -3.09 -15.68 10.95
CA TRP A 40 -2.24 -14.52 10.67
C TRP A 40 -0.79 -14.83 11.03
N ASN A 41 0.11 -14.71 10.06
CA ASN A 41 1.54 -14.78 10.29
C ASN A 41 2.01 -13.51 10.99
N LYS A 42 2.70 -13.70 12.11
CA LYS A 42 3.16 -12.58 12.96
C LYS A 42 4.16 -11.66 12.24
N PRO A 43 4.15 -10.34 12.52
CA PRO A 43 4.98 -9.33 11.85
C PRO A 43 6.48 -9.61 11.82
N THR A 44 7.04 -10.34 12.80
CA THR A 44 8.47 -10.66 12.85
C THR A 44 8.92 -11.60 11.72
N ARG A 45 7.97 -12.22 11.00
CA ARG A 45 8.25 -13.12 9.86
C ARG A 45 7.94 -12.49 8.51
N THR A 46 7.29 -11.32 8.48
CA THR A 46 6.83 -10.69 7.24
C THR A 46 7.59 -9.39 6.95
N PRO A 47 7.99 -9.16 5.69
CA PRO A 47 8.72 -7.96 5.30
C PRO A 47 7.79 -6.74 5.30
N CYS A 48 8.22 -5.68 5.99
CA CYS A 48 7.52 -4.40 6.02
C CYS A 48 7.68 -3.62 4.70
N MET A 49 6.71 -2.76 4.40
CA MET A 49 6.85 -1.74 3.36
C MET A 49 8.02 -0.80 3.70
N ARG A 50 8.59 -0.16 2.68
CA ARG A 50 9.71 0.78 2.80
C ARG A 50 9.25 2.10 3.43
N GLU A 51 8.02 2.51 3.16
CA GLU A 51 7.40 3.65 3.81
C GLU A 51 6.17 3.25 4.63
N LYS A 52 5.94 4.02 5.69
CA LYS A 52 4.71 3.98 6.45
C LYS A 52 3.61 4.64 5.63
N ARG A 53 2.45 4.00 5.52
CA ARG A 53 1.34 4.55 4.74
C ARG A 53 -0.04 4.13 5.25
N ALA A 54 -1.01 5.03 5.14
CA ALA A 54 -2.46 4.78 5.23
C ALA A 54 -3.17 5.46 4.05
N ASP A 55 -4.48 5.23 3.88
CA ASP A 55 -5.29 5.84 2.80
C ASP A 55 -4.69 5.72 1.39
N PHE A 56 -3.99 4.60 1.14
CA PHE A 56 -3.38 4.25 -0.13
C PHE A 56 -4.24 3.24 -0.90
N VAL A 57 -3.93 3.06 -2.19
CA VAL A 57 -4.52 1.99 -3.00
C VAL A 57 -3.56 0.80 -3.02
N SER A 58 -4.09 -0.42 -2.88
CA SER A 58 -3.32 -1.64 -3.08
C SER A 58 -3.96 -2.53 -4.13
N GLY A 59 -3.14 -3.36 -4.79
CA GLY A 59 -3.61 -4.35 -5.75
C GLY A 59 -2.58 -5.45 -6.01
N TYR A 60 -2.94 -6.44 -6.81
CA TYR A 60 -2.07 -7.55 -7.21
C TYR A 60 -1.79 -7.55 -8.71
N LEU A 61 -0.63 -7.10 -9.14
CA LEU A 61 -0.32 -6.91 -10.56
C LEU A 61 1.04 -7.53 -10.90
N GLY A 62 1.16 -8.19 -12.05
CA GLY A 62 2.44 -8.80 -12.49
C GLY A 62 3.01 -9.81 -11.48
N GLY A 63 2.14 -10.56 -10.79
CA GLY A 63 2.55 -11.50 -9.77
C GLY A 63 2.96 -10.89 -8.43
N ARG A 64 2.77 -9.58 -8.23
CA ARG A 64 3.26 -8.82 -7.08
C ARG A 64 2.15 -8.06 -6.39
N VAL A 65 2.22 -7.94 -5.07
CA VAL A 65 1.38 -7.02 -4.30
C VAL A 65 1.95 -5.61 -4.46
N ILE A 66 1.13 -4.63 -4.79
CA ILE A 66 1.52 -3.24 -5.01
C ILE A 66 0.79 -2.35 -4.00
N ALA A 67 1.48 -1.35 -3.45
CA ALA A 67 0.92 -0.27 -2.66
C ALA A 67 1.26 1.08 -3.30
N VAL A 68 0.26 1.92 -3.51
CA VAL A 68 0.34 3.13 -4.34
C VAL A 68 -0.19 4.33 -3.56
N GLY A 69 0.68 5.33 -3.36
CA GLY A 69 0.29 6.61 -2.75
C GLY A 69 -0.11 6.51 -1.28
N GLY A 70 -1.05 7.35 -0.86
CA GLY A 70 -1.55 7.46 0.51
C GLY A 70 -0.83 8.51 1.36
N LEU A 71 -1.03 8.44 2.66
CA LEU A 71 -0.48 9.34 3.66
C LEU A 71 0.61 8.63 4.46
N GLY A 72 1.80 9.23 4.52
CA GLY A 72 2.90 8.77 5.35
C GLY A 72 3.30 9.83 6.37
N ASN A 73 4.57 9.82 6.79
CA ASN A 73 5.07 10.82 7.74
C ASN A 73 5.29 12.22 7.12
N GLN A 74 5.11 12.35 5.80
CA GLN A 74 5.26 13.60 5.09
C GLN A 74 4.00 14.47 5.25
N PRO A 75 4.13 15.81 5.18
CA PRO A 75 2.98 16.73 5.27
C PRO A 75 2.06 16.67 4.04
N SER A 76 2.49 16.01 2.97
CA SER A 76 1.75 15.82 1.73
C SER A 76 1.47 14.33 1.47
N PRO A 77 0.46 14.01 0.64
CA PRO A 77 0.30 12.66 0.09
C PRO A 77 1.58 12.16 -0.58
N LEU A 78 1.70 10.83 -0.65
CA LEU A 78 2.82 10.13 -1.24
C LEU A 78 2.58 9.94 -2.75
N ALA A 79 3.63 10.12 -3.55
CA ALA A 79 3.67 9.69 -4.95
C ALA A 79 4.32 8.31 -5.11
N SER A 80 5.00 7.83 -4.07
CA SER A 80 5.73 6.57 -4.06
C SER A 80 4.81 5.40 -4.43
N VAL A 81 5.35 4.48 -5.22
CA VAL A 81 4.76 3.17 -5.45
C VAL A 81 5.75 2.10 -5.00
N GLU A 82 5.24 1.12 -4.28
CA GLU A 82 6.03 -0.01 -3.79
C GLU A 82 5.41 -1.32 -4.24
N SER A 83 6.25 -2.30 -4.54
CA SER A 83 5.80 -3.67 -4.83
C SER A 83 6.55 -4.70 -3.99
N TYR A 84 5.83 -5.74 -3.58
CA TYR A 84 6.42 -6.88 -2.90
C TYR A 84 7.04 -7.83 -3.93
N ASN A 85 8.35 -8.04 -3.83
CA ASN A 85 9.07 -9.03 -4.63
C ASN A 85 9.06 -10.39 -3.89
N PRO A 86 8.26 -11.39 -4.34
CA PRO A 86 8.14 -12.66 -3.63
C PRO A 86 9.42 -13.50 -3.67
N VAL A 87 10.26 -13.33 -4.70
CA VAL A 87 11.54 -14.04 -4.84
C VAL A 87 12.54 -13.51 -3.83
N LYS A 88 12.67 -12.18 -3.72
CA LYS A 88 13.59 -11.53 -2.76
C LYS A 88 13.00 -11.38 -1.37
N ARG A 89 11.71 -11.67 -1.20
CA ARG A 89 10.93 -11.51 0.04
C ARG A 89 11.09 -10.12 0.66
N ARG A 90 10.99 -9.08 -0.16
CA ARG A 90 11.09 -7.69 0.30
C ARG A 90 10.28 -6.73 -0.56
N TRP A 91 9.87 -5.62 0.03
CA TRP A 91 9.28 -4.49 -0.70
C TRP A 91 10.37 -3.69 -1.42
N GLU A 92 10.10 -3.31 -2.65
CA GLU A 92 10.97 -2.52 -3.51
C GLU A 92 10.17 -1.34 -4.09
N TYR A 93 10.80 -0.16 -4.18
CA TYR A 93 10.20 0.96 -4.90
C TYR A 93 10.10 0.62 -6.39
N VAL A 94 9.02 1.08 -7.01
CA VAL A 94 8.84 1.07 -8.48
C VAL A 94 8.60 2.51 -8.96
N ALA A 95 8.30 2.69 -10.25
CA ALA A 95 8.05 4.01 -10.81
C ALA A 95 6.96 4.76 -10.01
N PRO A 96 7.23 5.99 -9.54
CA PRO A 96 6.27 6.76 -8.75
C PRO A 96 5.13 7.30 -9.63
N MET A 97 4.03 7.72 -8.99
CA MET A 97 2.97 8.48 -9.66
C MET A 97 3.48 9.88 -10.04
N PRO A 98 3.05 10.44 -11.19
CA PRO A 98 3.31 11.83 -11.54
C PRO A 98 2.78 12.85 -10.52
N SER A 99 1.64 12.56 -9.89
CA SER A 99 1.05 13.39 -8.84
C SER A 99 0.87 12.59 -7.54
N PRO A 100 1.36 13.09 -6.39
CA PRO A 100 1.09 12.48 -5.09
C PRO A 100 -0.40 12.51 -4.74
N ARG A 101 -0.95 11.37 -4.28
CA ARG A 101 -2.39 11.25 -3.98
C ARG A 101 -2.68 10.32 -2.81
N SER A 102 -3.75 10.61 -2.07
CA SER A 102 -4.34 9.73 -1.04
C SER A 102 -5.86 9.62 -1.20
N SER A 103 -6.47 8.67 -0.51
CA SER A 103 -7.94 8.49 -0.49
C SER A 103 -8.54 8.26 -1.89
N CYS A 104 -7.76 7.67 -2.80
CA CYS A 104 -8.22 7.31 -4.14
C CYS A 104 -9.09 6.04 -4.09
N ALA A 105 -10.02 5.91 -5.04
CA ALA A 105 -10.63 4.63 -5.33
C ALA A 105 -9.67 3.78 -6.19
N GLY A 106 -9.54 2.49 -5.86
CA GLY A 106 -8.77 1.52 -6.64
C GLY A 106 -9.67 0.70 -7.57
N LEU A 107 -9.28 0.53 -8.83
CA LEU A 107 -9.91 -0.42 -9.75
C LEU A 107 -8.84 -1.27 -10.42
N GLN A 108 -8.90 -2.58 -10.21
CA GLN A 108 -7.92 -3.52 -10.74
C GLN A 108 -8.48 -4.27 -11.95
N THR A 109 -7.63 -4.40 -12.98
CA THR A 109 -7.82 -5.31 -14.12
C THR A 109 -6.67 -6.32 -14.14
N GLU A 110 -6.65 -7.22 -15.12
CA GLU A 110 -5.56 -8.20 -15.29
C GLU A 110 -4.19 -7.54 -15.49
N ARG A 111 -4.15 -6.36 -16.14
CA ARG A 111 -2.89 -5.71 -16.57
C ARG A 111 -2.65 -4.33 -15.96
N LEU A 112 -3.66 -3.77 -15.29
CA LEU A 112 -3.62 -2.38 -14.81
C LEU A 112 -4.23 -2.28 -13.42
N LEU A 113 -3.63 -1.44 -12.58
CA LEU A 113 -4.24 -0.93 -11.36
C LEU A 113 -4.52 0.56 -11.53
N PHE A 114 -5.80 0.93 -11.55
CA PHE A 114 -6.26 2.31 -11.67
C PHE A 114 -6.43 2.93 -10.29
N LEU A 115 -5.98 4.18 -10.17
CA LEU A 115 -6.24 5.06 -9.04
C LEU A 115 -7.09 6.22 -9.51
N ILE A 116 -8.32 6.32 -8.98
CA ILE A 116 -9.33 7.25 -9.46
C ILE A 116 -9.63 8.28 -8.36
N GLY A 117 -9.48 9.56 -8.69
CA GLY A 117 -9.79 10.68 -7.81
C GLY A 117 -8.81 10.85 -6.65
N GLY A 118 -9.33 11.02 -5.43
CA GLY A 118 -8.56 11.25 -4.21
C GLY A 118 -8.11 12.70 -4.01
N VAL A 119 -7.25 12.91 -3.01
CA VAL A 119 -6.73 14.21 -2.59
C VAL A 119 -5.27 14.34 -3.03
N ALA A 120 -4.95 15.44 -3.72
CA ALA A 120 -3.60 15.84 -4.10
C ALA A 120 -3.27 17.22 -3.50
N GLN A 121 -1.98 17.55 -3.41
CA GLN A 121 -1.53 18.91 -3.06
C GLN A 121 -1.43 19.74 -4.35
N GLY A 122 -2.43 20.57 -4.63
CA GLY A 122 -2.48 21.45 -5.81
C GLY A 122 -3.81 21.38 -6.56
N PRO A 123 -4.01 22.21 -7.59
CA PRO A 123 -5.18 22.10 -8.47
C PRO A 123 -5.17 20.72 -9.14
N SER A 124 -6.13 19.88 -8.76
CA SER A 124 -6.42 18.62 -9.46
C SER A 124 -7.67 18.89 -10.28
N ASP A 125 -7.59 18.65 -11.59
CA ASP A 125 -8.81 18.58 -12.39
C ASP A 125 -9.65 17.41 -11.85
N ALA A 126 -10.96 17.62 -11.75
CA ALA A 126 -11.85 16.64 -11.15
C ALA A 126 -11.77 15.32 -11.94
N VAL A 127 -11.47 14.23 -11.21
CA VAL A 127 -11.29 12.85 -11.69
C VAL A 127 -10.05 12.65 -12.56
N GLU A 128 -8.92 12.37 -11.93
CA GLU A 128 -7.76 11.77 -12.59
C GLU A 128 -7.76 10.25 -12.38
N ALA A 129 -7.43 9.51 -13.45
CA ALA A 129 -7.19 8.09 -13.42
C ALA A 129 -5.72 7.82 -13.74
N LEU A 130 -4.97 7.31 -12.77
CA LEU A 130 -3.58 6.91 -12.94
C LEU A 130 -3.51 5.39 -13.08
N CYS A 131 -2.74 4.89 -14.04
CA CYS A 131 -2.53 3.46 -14.19
C CYS A 131 -1.11 3.06 -13.80
N VAL A 132 -1.00 2.03 -12.97
CA VAL A 132 0.24 1.29 -12.77
C VAL A 132 0.19 0.08 -13.70
N GLN A 133 1.22 -0.06 -14.55
CA GLN A 133 1.34 -1.14 -15.54
C GLN A 133 2.60 -1.95 -15.28
N GLU A 134 2.56 -3.25 -15.58
CA GLU A 134 3.75 -4.08 -15.66
C GLU A 134 4.65 -3.64 -16.83
N SER A 135 5.90 -3.30 -16.55
CA SER A 135 6.91 -3.10 -17.59
C SER A 135 7.33 -4.48 -18.11
N VAL A 136 7.08 -4.76 -19.38
CA VAL A 136 7.59 -5.97 -20.07
C VAL A 136 9.10 -5.91 -20.17
#